data_AF-A0A925P0Y0-F1
#
_entry.id   AF-A0A925P0Y0-F1
#
_cell.length_a   1.000
_cell.length_b   1.000
_cell.length_c   1.000
_cell.angle_alpha   90.00
_cell.angle_beta   90.00
_cell.angle_gamma   90.00
#
_symmetry.space_group_name_H-M   'P 1'
#
loop_
_entity.id
_entity.type
_entity.pdbx_description
1 polymer ?
#
loop_
_entity_poly.entity_id
_entity_poly.type
_entity_poly.pdbx_seq_one_letter_code
_entity_poly.pdbx_strand_id
1 'polypeptide(L)'
;MKTDSYLSGLAPEFLWTIVIISAVILANIAISAVLRGRSWLSRETKLRGSVFWRNFSLLIAFIALIFIWRSELRAAALSLAALSVALVLAGKELFTSVLGYIHRTTSGSFNFGDVIEINSVKGEVIDQTLLSTTVLEMSEEHLFTGKVVQFPNSFYITHSMKNHSRLGDYQLGMVSIPLAGGSDLDTARRILAEVANSVCSDFVAPAHAALRELEGEQFIVMPSAEPRVSIRLGEGGKATLLLRFPCPASQRTRTEQELVSKYLAGMRAANPA
;
A
#
# COMPACT_ATOMS: atom_id res chain seq x y z
N MET A 1 -54.83 -1.90 -17.88
CA MET A 1 -55.38 -3.06 -17.16
C MET A 1 -54.26 -4.05 -16.87
N LYS A 2 -53.37 -3.71 -15.92
CA LYS A 2 -52.17 -4.50 -15.57
C LYS A 2 -51.73 -4.23 -14.12
N THR A 3 -52.69 -3.89 -13.28
CA THR A 3 -52.51 -3.53 -11.85
C THR A 3 -52.99 -4.66 -10.92
N ASP A 4 -53.73 -5.63 -11.43
CA ASP A 4 -54.32 -6.69 -10.59
C ASP A 4 -53.35 -7.84 -10.29
N SER A 5 -52.23 -7.97 -11.02
CA SER A 5 -51.28 -9.07 -10.81
C SER A 5 -50.26 -8.82 -9.69
N TYR A 6 -50.14 -7.60 -9.18
CA TYR A 6 -49.22 -7.28 -8.07
C TYR A 6 -49.90 -7.46 -6.70
N LEU A 7 -51.21 -7.23 -6.60
CA LEU A 7 -51.97 -7.42 -5.37
C LEU A 7 -52.21 -8.90 -5.05
N SER A 8 -52.30 -9.77 -6.07
CA SER A 8 -52.46 -11.21 -5.90
C SER A 8 -51.20 -11.93 -5.41
N GLY A 9 -50.02 -11.32 -5.57
CA GLY A 9 -48.72 -11.90 -5.18
C GLY A 9 -48.25 -11.54 -3.77
N LEU A 10 -48.87 -10.56 -3.12
CA LEU A 10 -48.59 -10.18 -1.72
C LEU A 10 -49.68 -10.69 -0.77
N ALA A 11 -50.90 -10.91 -1.27
CA ALA A 11 -52.02 -11.39 -0.47
C ALA A 11 -51.74 -12.71 0.28
N PRO A 12 -51.11 -13.76 -0.29
CA PRO A 12 -50.99 -15.03 0.40
C PRO A 12 -50.00 -14.98 1.57
N GLU A 13 -48.88 -14.29 1.46
CA GLU A 13 -47.85 -14.19 2.51
C GLU A 13 -48.37 -13.43 3.72
N PHE A 14 -49.11 -12.34 3.49
CA PHE A 14 -49.79 -11.59 4.55
C PHE A 14 -50.90 -12.43 5.21
N LEU A 15 -51.68 -13.17 4.43
CA LEU A 15 -52.70 -14.08 4.97
C LEU A 15 -52.07 -15.19 5.83
N TRP A 16 -51.02 -15.85 5.36
CA TRP A 16 -50.30 -16.87 6.14
C TRP A 16 -49.64 -16.28 7.40
N THR A 17 -49.14 -15.05 7.32
CA THR A 17 -48.62 -14.32 8.49
C THR A 17 -49.72 -14.10 9.53
N ILE A 18 -50.91 -13.65 9.12
CA ILE A 18 -52.08 -13.49 10.00
C ILE A 18 -52.50 -14.83 10.60
N VAL A 19 -52.53 -15.90 9.80
CA VAL A 19 -52.87 -17.26 10.25
C VAL A 19 -51.88 -17.75 11.31
N ILE A 20 -50.58 -17.58 11.10
CA ILE A 20 -49.55 -17.99 12.08
C ILE A 20 -49.67 -17.17 13.36
N ILE A 21 -49.81 -15.86 13.27
CA ILE A 21 -49.97 -15.00 14.46
C ILE A 21 -51.21 -15.41 15.25
N SER A 22 -52.33 -15.63 14.56
CA SER A 22 -53.59 -16.08 15.18
C SER A 22 -53.44 -17.45 15.83
N ALA A 23 -52.79 -18.40 15.16
CA ALA A 23 -52.53 -19.74 15.68
C ALA A 23 -51.64 -19.70 16.94
N VAL A 24 -50.60 -18.86 16.95
CA VAL A 24 -49.70 -18.68 18.10
C VAL A 24 -50.44 -18.06 19.28
N ILE A 25 -51.30 -17.06 19.05
CA ILE A 25 -52.13 -16.44 20.10
C ILE A 25 -53.08 -17.49 20.68
N LEU A 26 -53.81 -18.22 19.83
CA LEU A 26 -54.76 -19.26 20.26
C LEU A 26 -54.07 -20.39 21.03
N ALA A 27 -52.92 -20.87 20.54
CA ALA A 27 -52.12 -21.89 21.22
C ALA A 27 -51.67 -21.42 22.61
N ASN A 28 -51.19 -20.19 22.72
CA ASN A 28 -50.76 -19.62 24.01
C ASN A 28 -51.93 -19.43 24.99
N ILE A 29 -53.11 -19.03 24.51
CA ILE A 29 -54.34 -18.95 25.33
C ILE A 29 -54.76 -20.34 25.80
N ALA A 30 -54.79 -21.33 24.91
CA ALA A 30 -55.18 -22.70 25.21
C ALA A 30 -54.22 -23.35 26.23
N ILE A 31 -52.90 -23.25 26.01
CA ILE A 31 -51.88 -23.76 26.94
C ILE A 31 -52.03 -23.08 28.31
N SER A 32 -52.23 -21.76 28.34
CA SER A 32 -52.44 -21.03 29.60
C SER A 32 -53.76 -21.40 30.29
N ALA A 33 -54.81 -21.74 29.56
CA ALA A 33 -56.07 -22.25 30.12
C ALA A 33 -55.89 -23.67 30.72
N VAL A 34 -55.23 -24.57 30.00
CA VAL A 34 -54.92 -25.94 30.46
C VAL A 34 -54.04 -25.93 31.71
N LEU A 35 -53.00 -25.10 31.75
CA LEU A 35 -52.13 -24.96 32.92
C LEU A 35 -52.86 -24.37 34.13
N ARG A 36 -53.85 -23.48 33.92
CA ARG A 36 -54.69 -22.94 34.99
C ARG A 36 -55.62 -24.00 35.60
N GLY A 37 -56.22 -24.85 34.78
CA GLY A 37 -57.15 -25.92 35.20
C GLY A 37 -56.53 -27.06 36.01
N ARG A 38 -55.20 -27.20 36.02
CA ARG A 38 -54.50 -28.24 36.81
C ARG A 38 -54.22 -27.78 38.24
N SER A 39 -55.12 -28.04 39.17
CA SER A 39 -55.06 -27.58 40.57
C SER A 39 -53.87 -28.12 41.37
N TRP A 40 -53.32 -29.28 41.01
CA TRP A 40 -52.20 -29.95 41.70
C TRP A 40 -50.80 -29.38 41.37
N LEU A 41 -50.69 -28.45 40.42
CA LEU A 41 -49.42 -27.84 40.05
C LEU A 41 -49.17 -26.55 40.86
N SER A 42 -47.95 -26.41 41.40
CA SER A 42 -47.52 -25.16 42.04
C SER A 42 -47.61 -23.97 41.07
N ARG A 43 -47.93 -22.80 41.62
CA ARG A 43 -48.01 -21.53 40.87
C ARG A 43 -46.72 -21.27 40.09
N GLU A 44 -45.57 -21.61 40.66
CA GLU A 44 -44.26 -21.43 40.03
C GLU A 44 -44.08 -22.31 38.78
N THR A 45 -44.46 -23.60 38.86
CA THR A 45 -44.39 -24.54 37.73
C THR A 45 -45.31 -24.12 36.59
N LYS A 46 -46.50 -23.59 36.90
CA LYS A 46 -47.45 -23.05 35.90
C LYS A 46 -46.88 -21.83 35.17
N LEU A 47 -46.25 -20.91 35.90
CA LEU A 47 -45.64 -19.71 35.32
C LEU A 47 -44.43 -20.06 34.43
N ARG A 48 -43.52 -20.90 34.92
CA ARG A 48 -42.36 -21.36 34.13
C ARG A 48 -42.78 -22.08 32.85
N GLY A 49 -43.78 -22.96 32.93
CA GLY A 49 -44.34 -23.66 31.78
C GLY A 49 -44.98 -22.71 30.76
N SER A 50 -45.78 -21.75 31.22
CA SER A 50 -46.42 -20.75 30.33
C SER A 50 -45.39 -19.86 29.63
N VAL A 51 -44.36 -19.38 30.35
CA VAL A 51 -43.28 -18.56 29.76
C VAL A 51 -42.47 -19.37 28.75
N PHE A 52 -42.12 -20.62 29.08
CA PHE A 52 -41.41 -21.51 28.16
C PHE A 52 -42.20 -21.72 26.85
N TRP A 53 -43.49 -22.07 26.95
CA TRP A 53 -44.34 -22.27 25.76
C TRP A 53 -44.55 -21.01 24.95
N ARG A 54 -44.67 -19.85 25.60
CA ARG A 54 -44.75 -18.56 24.91
C ARG A 54 -43.47 -18.29 24.11
N ASN A 55 -42.29 -18.43 24.72
CA ASN A 55 -41.03 -18.18 24.04
C ASN A 55 -40.79 -19.20 22.91
N PHE A 56 -41.14 -20.47 23.15
CA PHE A 56 -41.03 -21.53 22.15
C PHE A 56 -41.94 -21.30 20.93
N SER A 57 -43.21 -20.96 21.18
CA SER A 57 -44.15 -20.63 20.10
C SER A 57 -43.76 -19.37 19.33
N LEU A 58 -43.20 -18.34 20.00
CA LEU A 58 -42.66 -17.17 19.33
C LEU A 58 -41.45 -17.50 18.45
N LEU A 59 -40.54 -18.37 18.91
CA LEU A 59 -39.40 -18.82 18.11
C LEU A 59 -39.86 -19.59 16.86
N ILE A 60 -40.82 -20.51 17.01
CA ILE A 60 -41.40 -21.24 15.87
C ILE A 60 -42.08 -20.27 14.90
N ALA A 61 -42.85 -19.31 15.41
CA ALA A 61 -43.50 -18.30 14.60
C ALA A 61 -42.47 -17.50 13.81
N PHE A 62 -41.39 -17.05 14.45
CA PHE A 62 -40.30 -16.33 13.81
C PHE A 62 -39.66 -17.13 12.66
N ILE A 63 -39.32 -18.41 12.90
CA ILE A 63 -38.76 -19.29 11.87
C ILE A 63 -39.76 -19.47 10.72
N ALA A 64 -41.04 -19.70 11.02
CA ALA A 64 -42.06 -19.89 10.00
C ALA A 64 -42.29 -18.62 9.16
N LEU A 65 -42.20 -17.43 9.78
CA LEU A 65 -42.25 -16.16 9.06
C LEU A 65 -41.06 -16.01 8.11
N ILE A 66 -39.85 -16.41 8.50
CA ILE A 66 -38.69 -16.42 7.58
C ILE A 66 -38.98 -17.29 6.33
N PHE A 67 -39.63 -18.44 6.50
CA PHE A 67 -39.96 -19.32 5.37
C PHE A 67 -41.08 -18.80 4.47
N ILE A 68 -42.06 -18.09 5.04
CA ILE A 68 -43.12 -17.42 4.27
C ILE A 68 -42.51 -16.30 3.43
N TRP A 69 -41.73 -15.43 4.07
CA TRP A 69 -41.14 -14.24 3.47
C TRP A 69 -39.83 -14.52 2.71
N ARG A 70 -39.53 -15.80 2.42
CA ARG A 70 -38.24 -16.21 1.86
C ARG A 70 -37.96 -15.59 0.50
N SER A 71 -38.98 -15.38 -0.32
CA SER A 71 -38.85 -14.78 -1.67
C SER A 71 -38.46 -13.32 -1.58
N GLU A 72 -39.14 -12.58 -0.71
CA GLU A 72 -38.95 -11.16 -0.50
C GLU A 72 -37.61 -10.91 0.19
N LEU A 73 -37.25 -11.73 1.19
CA LEU A 73 -35.95 -11.70 1.84
C LEU A 73 -34.82 -12.01 0.86
N ARG A 74 -35.01 -12.97 -0.06
CA ARG A 74 -34.02 -13.26 -1.12
C ARG A 74 -33.87 -12.10 -2.08
N ALA A 75 -34.98 -11.50 -2.52
CA ALA A 75 -34.95 -10.32 -3.39
C ALA A 75 -34.25 -9.12 -2.71
N ALA A 76 -34.56 -8.87 -1.44
CA ALA A 76 -33.90 -7.84 -0.64
C ALA A 76 -32.41 -8.13 -0.47
N ALA A 77 -32.02 -9.38 -0.18
CA ALA A 77 -30.63 -9.78 -0.06
C ALA A 77 -29.85 -9.60 -1.36
N LEU A 78 -30.45 -9.95 -2.51
CA LEU A 78 -29.83 -9.73 -3.83
C LEU A 78 -29.65 -8.24 -4.13
N SER A 79 -30.66 -7.42 -3.84
CA SER A 79 -30.57 -5.96 -4.00
C SER A 79 -29.50 -5.35 -3.10
N LEU A 80 -29.41 -5.80 -1.85
CA LEU A 80 -28.41 -5.34 -0.90
C LEU A 80 -27.01 -5.75 -1.34
N ALA A 81 -26.83 -6.99 -1.81
CA ALA A 81 -25.56 -7.47 -2.35
C ALA A 81 -25.12 -6.66 -3.56
N ALA A 82 -26.03 -6.36 -4.50
CA ALA A 82 -25.74 -5.51 -5.64
C ALA A 82 -25.33 -4.09 -5.23
N LEU A 83 -26.02 -3.50 -4.25
CA LEU A 83 -25.67 -2.20 -3.69
C LEU A 83 -24.29 -2.23 -2.99
N SER A 84 -24.00 -3.28 -2.22
CA SER A 84 -22.70 -3.46 -1.57
C SER A 84 -21.57 -3.55 -2.58
N VAL A 85 -21.75 -4.30 -3.67
CA VAL A 85 -20.76 -4.37 -4.76
C VAL A 85 -20.54 -3.01 -5.38
N ALA A 86 -21.61 -2.25 -5.67
CA ALA A 86 -21.50 -0.91 -6.22
C ALA A 86 -20.72 0.03 -5.27
N LEU A 87 -21.00 -0.02 -3.96
CA LEU A 87 -20.30 0.79 -2.97
C LEU A 87 -18.81 0.44 -2.85
N VAL A 88 -18.48 -0.85 -2.85
CA VAL A 88 -17.09 -1.33 -2.81
C VAL A 88 -16.33 -0.91 -4.06
N LEU A 89 -16.94 -1.05 -5.24
CA LEU A 89 -16.33 -0.61 -6.50
C LEU A 89 -16.11 0.90 -6.54
N ALA A 90 -17.10 1.68 -6.08
CA ALA A 90 -16.99 3.15 -6.02
C ALA A 90 -15.95 3.63 -4.98
N GLY A 91 -15.81 2.91 -3.86
CA GLY A 91 -14.87 3.26 -2.78
C GLY A 91 -13.47 2.65 -2.92
N LYS A 92 -13.20 1.91 -3.99
CA LYS A 92 -11.99 1.07 -4.12
C LYS A 92 -10.71 1.87 -3.93
N GLU A 93 -10.54 3.01 -4.60
CA GLU A 93 -9.32 3.83 -4.49
C GLU A 93 -9.13 4.38 -3.06
N LEU A 94 -10.22 4.75 -2.38
CA LEU A 94 -10.17 5.25 -1.00
C LEU A 94 -9.74 4.14 -0.03
N PHE A 95 -10.37 2.96 -0.11
CA PHE A 95 -9.98 1.81 0.71
C PHE A 95 -8.54 1.38 0.46
N THR A 96 -8.12 1.34 -0.81
CA THR A 96 -6.74 0.99 -1.18
C THR A 96 -5.74 2.03 -0.66
N SER A 97 -6.11 3.30 -0.61
CA SER A 97 -5.25 4.36 -0.06
C SER A 97 -5.09 4.26 1.45
N VAL A 98 -6.18 3.94 2.17
CA VAL A 98 -6.12 3.67 3.62
C VAL A 98 -5.23 2.45 3.90
N LEU A 99 -5.38 1.36 3.14
CA LEU A 99 -4.51 0.19 3.25
C LEU A 99 -3.05 0.54 2.93
N GLY A 100 -2.80 1.40 1.94
CA GLY A 100 -1.48 1.92 1.61
C GLY A 100 -0.84 2.68 2.77
N TYR A 101 -1.60 3.55 3.44
CA TYR A 101 -1.15 4.26 4.63
C TYR A 101 -0.81 3.31 5.79
N ILE A 102 -1.69 2.34 6.07
CA ILE A 102 -1.47 1.36 7.13
C ILE A 102 -0.21 0.56 6.82
N HIS A 103 -0.10 0.02 5.60
CA HIS A 103 1.06 -0.77 5.17
C HIS A 103 2.35 0.04 5.27
N ARG A 104 2.36 1.32 4.84
CA ARG A 104 3.55 2.18 4.92
C ARG A 104 3.98 2.37 6.37
N THR A 105 3.03 2.70 7.25
CA THR A 105 3.28 2.97 8.66
C THR A 105 3.75 1.72 9.42
N THR A 106 3.20 0.54 9.12
CA THR A 106 3.63 -0.71 9.76
C THR A 106 4.94 -1.26 9.23
N SER A 107 5.21 -1.11 7.94
CA SER A 107 6.46 -1.56 7.32
C SER A 107 7.65 -0.62 7.54
N GLY A 108 7.38 0.65 7.88
CA GLY A 108 8.44 1.67 7.99
C GLY A 108 9.19 1.86 6.65
N SER A 109 8.49 1.74 5.52
CA SER A 109 9.16 1.73 4.21
C SER A 109 9.80 3.05 3.82
N PHE A 110 9.20 4.18 4.23
CA PHE A 110 9.78 5.50 4.07
C PHE A 110 9.15 6.50 5.07
N ASN A 111 9.90 7.53 5.42
CA ASN A 111 9.50 8.59 6.34
C ASN A 111 9.50 9.96 5.65
N PHE A 112 9.09 10.97 6.41
CA PHE A 112 9.25 12.37 6.02
C PHE A 112 10.73 12.69 5.75
N GLY A 113 11.03 13.39 4.66
CA GLY A 113 12.39 13.72 4.22
C GLY A 113 13.09 12.62 3.39
N ASP A 114 12.49 11.44 3.24
CA ASP A 114 13.07 10.41 2.37
C ASP A 114 12.88 10.78 0.88
N VAL A 115 13.90 10.48 0.07
CA VAL A 115 13.82 10.55 -1.38
C VAL A 115 13.29 9.23 -1.91
N ILE A 116 12.09 9.27 -2.48
CA ILE A 116 11.40 8.10 -3.01
C ILE A 116 11.14 8.25 -4.51
N GLU A 117 11.04 7.12 -5.20
CA GLU A 117 10.63 7.05 -6.59
C GLU A 117 9.48 6.06 -6.73
N ILE A 118 8.34 6.56 -7.20
CA ILE A 118 7.13 5.76 -7.43
C ILE A 118 6.46 6.19 -8.73
N ASN A 119 6.10 5.22 -9.57
CA ASN A 119 5.46 5.47 -10.86
C ASN A 119 6.20 6.53 -11.71
N SER A 120 7.54 6.43 -11.78
CA SER A 120 8.42 7.37 -12.50
C SER A 120 8.45 8.81 -11.96
N VAL A 121 7.85 9.07 -10.80
CA VAL A 121 8.00 10.34 -10.08
C VAL A 121 9.02 10.13 -8.97
N LYS A 122 10.11 10.88 -9.02
CA LYS A 122 11.16 10.91 -8.00
C LYS A 122 11.07 12.21 -7.21
N GLY A 123 11.17 12.14 -5.89
CA GLY A 123 11.12 13.34 -5.07
C GLY A 123 11.31 13.08 -3.59
N GLU A 124 11.51 14.17 -2.84
CA GLU A 124 11.61 14.14 -1.37
C GLU A 124 10.22 14.24 -0.74
N VAL A 125 9.93 13.39 0.24
CA VAL A 125 8.63 13.39 0.94
C VAL A 125 8.52 14.61 1.86
N ILE A 126 7.56 15.48 1.55
CA ILE A 126 7.32 16.74 2.29
C ILE A 126 6.01 16.75 3.07
N ASP A 127 5.10 15.81 2.83
CA ASP A 127 3.88 15.64 3.60
C ASP A 127 3.29 14.24 3.43
N GLN A 128 2.61 13.76 4.46
CA GLN A 128 2.03 12.43 4.53
C GLN A 128 0.66 12.48 5.21
N THR A 129 -0.41 12.20 4.47
CA THR A 129 -1.77 12.09 5.01
C THR A 129 -2.26 10.64 4.96
N LEU A 130 -3.48 10.40 5.45
CA LEU A 130 -4.13 9.09 5.37
C LEU A 130 -4.38 8.65 3.93
N LEU A 131 -4.71 9.58 3.02
CA LEU A 131 -5.12 9.26 1.66
C LEU A 131 -4.05 9.57 0.62
N SER A 132 -3.12 10.47 0.91
CA SER A 132 -2.10 10.93 -0.04
C SER A 132 -0.72 11.08 0.58
N THR A 133 0.28 11.05 -0.28
CA THR A 133 1.65 11.43 0.01
C THR A 133 2.04 12.55 -0.96
N THR A 134 2.74 13.55 -0.44
CA THR A 134 3.19 14.70 -1.21
C THR A 134 4.71 14.71 -1.26
N VAL A 135 5.26 14.88 -2.46
CA VAL A 135 6.70 14.92 -2.69
C VAL A 135 7.10 16.21 -3.42
N LEU A 136 8.28 16.73 -3.09
CA LEU A 136 8.95 17.75 -3.87
C LEU A 136 9.75 17.07 -4.98
N GLU A 137 9.35 17.30 -6.23
CA GLU A 137 9.88 16.59 -7.39
C GLU A 137 11.38 16.88 -7.61
N MET A 138 12.12 15.82 -7.90
CA MET A 138 13.52 15.83 -8.30
C MET A 138 13.66 15.32 -9.73
N SER A 139 14.57 15.92 -10.50
CA SER A 139 14.98 15.41 -11.80
C SER A 139 15.86 14.16 -11.67
N GLU A 140 16.14 13.52 -12.80
CA GLU A 140 17.08 12.39 -12.87
C GLU A 140 18.47 12.78 -12.36
N GLU A 141 18.86 14.04 -12.57
CA GLU A 141 20.11 14.66 -12.10
C GLU A 141 20.09 15.04 -10.61
N HIS A 142 19.09 14.59 -9.85
CA HIS A 142 18.95 14.84 -8.41
C HIS A 142 18.84 16.34 -8.07
N LEU A 143 18.24 17.11 -8.97
CA LEU A 143 17.96 18.53 -8.77
C LEU A 143 16.48 18.75 -8.52
N PHE A 144 16.13 19.58 -7.55
CA PHE A 144 14.74 19.95 -7.33
C PHE A 144 14.19 20.74 -8.52
N THR A 145 13.05 20.30 -9.06
CA THR A 145 12.39 20.99 -10.17
C THR A 145 11.53 22.16 -9.71
N GLY A 146 11.28 22.25 -8.39
CA GLY A 146 10.36 23.21 -7.77
C GLY A 146 8.88 22.82 -7.89
N LYS A 147 8.56 21.69 -8.53
CA LYS A 147 7.19 21.18 -8.59
C LYS A 147 6.88 20.29 -7.40
N VAL A 148 5.65 20.40 -6.91
CA VAL A 148 5.12 19.52 -5.87
C VAL A 148 4.17 18.53 -6.52
N VAL A 149 4.39 17.24 -6.27
CA VAL A 149 3.56 16.16 -6.79
C VAL A 149 2.87 15.48 -5.61
N GLN A 150 1.55 15.37 -5.70
CA GLN A 150 0.74 14.64 -4.73
C GLN A 150 0.13 13.43 -5.41
N PHE A 151 0.27 12.26 -4.79
CA PHE A 151 -0.32 11.01 -5.28
C PHE A 151 -1.07 10.28 -4.15
N PRO A 152 -2.10 9.49 -4.49
CA PRO A 152 -2.84 8.73 -3.50
C PRO A 152 -1.97 7.60 -2.93
N ASN A 153 -2.15 7.28 -1.66
CA ASN A 153 -1.42 6.21 -0.98
C ASN A 153 -1.70 4.83 -1.59
N SER A 154 -2.73 4.68 -2.42
CA SER A 154 -2.99 3.47 -3.19
C SER A 154 -1.86 3.11 -4.16
N PHE A 155 -1.03 4.08 -4.55
CA PHE A 155 0.14 3.84 -5.40
C PHE A 155 1.15 2.93 -4.72
N TYR A 156 1.30 3.05 -3.40
CA TYR A 156 2.23 2.23 -2.62
C TYR A 156 1.87 0.73 -2.64
N ILE A 157 0.60 0.40 -2.86
CA ILE A 157 0.14 -1.00 -2.99
C ILE A 157 0.20 -1.48 -4.44
N THR A 158 -0.01 -0.59 -5.41
CA THR A 158 -0.20 -0.94 -6.82
C THR A 158 1.06 -0.81 -7.67
N HIS A 159 2.08 -0.08 -7.20
CA HIS A 159 3.32 0.17 -7.92
C HIS A 159 4.54 -0.19 -7.08
N SER A 160 5.64 -0.56 -7.74
CA SER A 160 6.94 -0.68 -7.08
C SER A 160 7.46 0.70 -6.67
N MET A 161 7.99 0.80 -5.46
CA MET A 161 8.61 2.02 -4.93
C MET A 161 10.09 1.76 -4.65
N LYS A 162 10.95 2.71 -5.00
CA LYS A 162 12.37 2.70 -4.65
C LYS A 162 12.62 3.78 -3.60
N ASN A 163 13.19 3.40 -2.46
CA ASN A 163 13.63 4.36 -1.45
C ASN A 163 15.13 4.62 -1.65
N HIS A 164 15.48 5.85 -2.05
CA HIS A 164 16.86 6.27 -2.29
C HIS A 164 17.57 6.74 -1.00
N SER A 165 16.83 7.01 0.07
CA SER A 165 17.36 7.45 1.38
C SER A 165 17.61 6.32 2.38
N ARG A 166 17.29 5.06 2.05
CA ARG A 166 17.35 3.94 2.99
C ARG A 166 18.77 3.57 3.48
N LEU A 167 19.81 3.99 2.76
CA LEU A 167 21.20 3.80 3.22
C LEU A 167 21.62 4.82 4.29
N GLY A 168 20.71 5.70 4.72
CA GLY A 168 20.98 6.73 5.73
C GLY A 168 21.79 7.88 5.14
N ASP A 169 22.74 8.38 5.93
CA ASP A 169 23.51 9.59 5.58
C ASP A 169 24.45 9.38 4.39
N TYR A 170 24.79 8.13 4.06
CA TYR A 170 25.71 7.79 2.98
C TYR A 170 25.04 6.93 1.93
N GLN A 171 25.36 7.19 0.67
CA GLN A 171 24.88 6.41 -0.46
C GLN A 171 25.99 6.18 -1.49
N LEU A 172 25.76 5.21 -2.36
CA LEU A 172 26.63 4.92 -3.48
C LEU A 172 26.10 5.62 -4.74
N GLY A 173 26.80 6.67 -5.14
CA GLY A 173 26.56 7.35 -6.41
C GLY A 173 27.13 6.55 -7.58
N MET A 174 26.56 6.77 -8.77
CA MET A 174 27.08 6.25 -10.03
C MET A 174 27.11 7.35 -11.07
N VAL A 175 28.27 7.58 -11.67
CA VAL A 175 28.47 8.54 -12.77
C VAL A 175 28.90 7.78 -14.01
N SER A 176 28.28 8.13 -15.14
CA SER A 176 28.57 7.54 -16.46
C SER A 176 29.25 8.56 -17.35
N ILE A 177 30.51 8.31 -17.71
CA ILE A 177 31.31 9.20 -18.57
C ILE A 177 31.50 8.53 -19.93
N PRO A 178 30.80 8.96 -20.99
CA PRO A 178 31.04 8.45 -22.33
C PRO A 178 32.40 8.91 -22.83
N LEU A 179 33.15 8.00 -23.45
CA LEU A 179 34.44 8.29 -24.05
C LEU A 179 34.30 8.52 -25.55
N ALA A 180 35.10 9.45 -26.09
CA ALA A 180 35.20 9.68 -27.52
C ALA A 180 35.91 8.50 -28.21
N GLY A 181 35.55 8.21 -29.46
CA GLY A 181 36.22 7.17 -30.25
C GLY A 181 37.72 7.47 -30.39
N GLY A 182 38.56 6.48 -30.09
CA GLY A 182 40.03 6.60 -30.16
C GLY A 182 40.70 7.22 -28.92
N SER A 183 39.95 7.53 -27.87
CA SER A 183 40.55 7.95 -26.60
C SER A 183 41.27 6.80 -25.89
N ASP A 184 42.39 7.11 -25.23
CA ASP A 184 43.14 6.13 -24.43
C ASP A 184 42.33 5.77 -23.18
N LEU A 185 41.72 4.58 -23.24
CA LEU A 185 40.85 4.03 -22.22
C LEU A 185 41.59 3.81 -20.89
N ASP A 186 42.85 3.39 -20.93
CA ASP A 186 43.63 3.12 -19.73
C ASP A 186 44.03 4.41 -19.04
N THR A 187 44.43 5.43 -19.82
CA THR A 187 44.71 6.76 -19.27
C THR A 187 43.46 7.40 -18.68
N ALA A 188 42.32 7.35 -19.38
CA ALA A 188 41.05 7.88 -18.88
C ALA A 188 40.59 7.15 -17.59
N ARG A 189 40.69 5.82 -17.56
CA ARG A 189 40.37 5.02 -16.38
C ARG A 189 41.25 5.36 -15.19
N ARG A 190 42.57 5.51 -15.41
CA ARG A 190 43.54 5.85 -14.37
C ARG A 190 43.25 7.23 -13.76
N ILE A 191 43.08 8.24 -14.61
CA ILE A 191 42.78 9.62 -14.16
C ILE A 191 41.48 9.64 -13.37
N LEU A 192 40.43 8.97 -13.85
CA LEU A 192 39.14 8.92 -13.14
C LEU A 192 39.26 8.23 -11.78
N ALA A 193 40.05 7.15 -11.68
CA ALA A 193 40.28 6.46 -10.42
C ALA A 193 41.08 7.32 -9.43
N GLU A 194 42.13 8.02 -9.88
CA GLU A 194 42.93 8.93 -9.05
C GLU A 194 42.08 10.09 -8.52
N VAL A 195 41.30 10.73 -9.39
CA VAL A 195 40.37 11.81 -9.00
C VAL A 195 39.32 11.30 -8.01
N ALA A 196 38.73 10.12 -8.25
CA ALA A 196 37.73 9.56 -7.37
C ALA A 196 38.29 9.23 -5.98
N ASN A 197 39.48 8.64 -5.91
CA ASN A 197 40.15 8.35 -4.64
C ASN A 197 40.50 9.63 -3.87
N SER A 198 40.90 10.70 -4.57
CA SER A 198 41.20 11.99 -3.94
C SER A 198 39.96 12.72 -3.45
N VAL A 199 38.85 12.71 -4.20
CA VAL A 199 37.63 13.45 -3.82
C VAL A 199 36.84 12.71 -2.76
N CYS A 200 36.81 11.37 -2.82
CA CYS A 200 36.00 10.56 -1.94
C CYS A 200 36.74 10.07 -0.69
N SER A 201 38.03 10.38 -0.51
CA SER A 201 38.87 9.87 0.59
C SER A 201 38.20 10.00 1.95
N ASP A 202 37.59 11.16 2.20
CA ASP A 202 37.00 11.52 3.48
C ASP A 202 35.65 10.82 3.70
N PHE A 203 35.02 10.34 2.61
CA PHE A 203 33.72 9.67 2.64
C PHE A 203 33.83 8.14 2.71
N VAL A 204 34.98 7.55 2.36
CA VAL A 204 35.14 6.09 2.29
C VAL A 204 34.91 5.45 3.66
N ALA A 205 35.59 5.91 4.71
CA ALA A 205 35.51 5.30 6.02
C ALA A 205 34.10 5.42 6.65
N PRO A 206 33.45 6.61 6.65
CA PRO A 206 32.07 6.74 7.12
C PRO A 206 31.07 5.92 6.30
N ALA A 207 31.16 5.93 4.97
CA ALA A 207 30.27 5.15 4.11
C ALA A 207 30.43 3.65 4.34
N HIS A 208 31.66 3.19 4.57
CA HIS A 208 31.92 1.79 4.89
C HIS A 208 31.32 1.37 6.24
N ALA A 209 31.35 2.24 7.24
CA ALA A 209 30.68 2.00 8.52
C ALA A 209 29.16 1.89 8.34
N ALA A 210 28.54 2.83 7.62
CA ALA A 210 27.10 2.82 7.34
C ALA A 210 26.66 1.58 6.53
N LEU A 211 27.45 1.19 5.52
CA LEU A 211 27.17 -0.02 4.74
C LEU A 211 27.24 -1.29 5.60
N ARG A 212 28.25 -1.41 6.48
CA ARG A 212 28.38 -2.57 7.38
C ARG A 212 27.26 -2.68 8.40
N GLU A 213 26.77 -1.55 8.90
CA GLU A 213 25.62 -1.53 9.80
C GLU A 213 24.40 -2.15 9.10
N LEU A 214 24.14 -1.74 7.86
CA LEU A 214 23.06 -2.30 7.04
C LEU A 214 23.26 -3.76 6.66
N GLU A 215 24.50 -4.21 6.41
CA GLU A 215 24.79 -5.64 6.20
C GLU A 215 24.37 -6.47 7.43
N GLY A 216 24.66 -5.97 8.63
CA GLY A 216 24.30 -6.62 9.89
C GLY A 216 22.80 -6.65 10.15
N GLU A 217 22.08 -5.59 9.79
CA GLU A 217 20.63 -5.50 9.96
C GLU A 217 19.85 -6.33 8.92
N GLN A 218 20.29 -6.32 7.66
CA GLN A 218 19.52 -6.90 6.56
C GLN A 218 20.02 -8.27 6.12
N PHE A 219 21.16 -8.74 6.63
CA PHE A 219 21.81 -10.00 6.21
C PHE A 219 22.10 -10.05 4.70
N ILE A 220 22.40 -8.89 4.11
CA ILE A 220 22.73 -8.74 2.69
C ILE A 220 24.20 -8.35 2.58
N VAL A 221 24.90 -8.84 1.55
CA VAL A 221 26.25 -8.38 1.21
C VAL A 221 26.16 -7.06 0.47
N MET A 222 26.64 -6.00 1.09
CA MET A 222 26.73 -4.69 0.47
C MET A 222 28.01 -4.59 -0.38
N PRO A 223 27.98 -3.83 -1.49
CA PRO A 223 29.18 -3.58 -2.27
C PRO A 223 30.15 -2.66 -1.50
N SER A 224 31.46 -2.87 -1.68
CA SER A 224 32.52 -2.07 -1.02
C SER A 224 32.29 -0.56 -1.15
N ALA A 225 32.56 0.22 -0.10
CA ALA A 225 32.49 1.68 -0.16
C ALA A 225 33.54 2.31 -1.10
N GLU A 226 34.57 1.57 -1.50
CA GLU A 226 35.65 2.11 -2.30
C GLU A 226 35.17 2.57 -3.69
N PRO A 227 35.68 3.72 -4.19
CA PRO A 227 35.44 4.14 -5.55
C PRO A 227 35.92 3.07 -6.55
N ARG A 228 35.06 2.68 -7.48
CA ARG A 228 35.40 1.70 -8.51
C ARG A 228 35.00 2.19 -9.88
N VAL A 229 35.98 2.20 -10.79
CA VAL A 229 35.77 2.47 -12.22
C VAL A 229 35.61 1.15 -12.95
N SER A 230 34.50 1.00 -13.65
CA SER A 230 34.20 -0.12 -14.55
C SER A 230 33.95 0.39 -15.96
N ILE A 231 34.06 -0.48 -16.94
CA ILE A 231 33.92 -0.12 -18.35
C ILE A 231 32.70 -0.85 -18.89
N ARG A 232 31.80 -0.11 -19.54
CA ARG A 232 30.67 -0.66 -20.28
C ARG A 232 30.86 -0.33 -21.76
N LEU A 233 30.81 -1.35 -22.60
CA LEU A 233 30.76 -1.18 -24.05
C LEU A 233 29.29 -0.98 -24.45
N GLY A 234 28.99 0.18 -25.02
CA GLY A 234 27.67 0.50 -25.57
C GLY A 234 27.52 0.05 -27.02
N GLU A 235 26.31 0.22 -27.56
CA GLU A 235 26.03 -0.04 -28.97
C GLU A 235 26.91 0.83 -29.88
N GLY A 236 27.50 0.23 -30.92
CA GLY A 236 28.42 0.91 -31.83
C GLY A 236 29.87 1.02 -31.33
N GLY A 237 30.27 0.25 -30.32
CA GLY A 237 31.66 0.16 -29.86
C GLY A 237 32.14 1.37 -29.05
N LYS A 238 31.23 2.25 -28.63
CA LYS A 238 31.54 3.38 -27.75
C LYS A 238 31.73 2.89 -26.32
N ALA A 239 32.91 3.14 -25.75
CA ALA A 239 33.20 2.81 -24.36
C ALA A 239 32.64 3.90 -23.42
N THR A 240 32.04 3.47 -22.32
CA THR A 240 31.58 4.34 -21.23
C THR A 240 32.25 3.91 -19.94
N LEU A 241 32.88 4.85 -19.24
CA LEU A 241 33.39 4.64 -17.90
C LEU A 241 32.25 4.82 -16.89
N LEU A 242 32.09 3.85 -16.01
CA LEU A 242 31.13 3.86 -14.92
C LEU A 242 31.90 3.96 -13.61
N LEU A 243 31.85 5.13 -12.98
CA LEU A 243 32.41 5.34 -11.65
C LEU A 243 31.30 5.17 -10.61
N ARG A 244 31.47 4.19 -9.73
CA ARG A 244 30.69 4.08 -8.49
C ARG A 244 31.51 4.66 -7.34
N PHE A 245 30.92 5.52 -6.53
CA PHE A 245 31.64 6.23 -5.45
C PHE A 245 30.73 6.46 -4.23
N PRO A 246 31.30 6.52 -3.01
CA PRO A 246 30.56 6.88 -1.81
C PRO A 246 30.39 8.40 -1.72
N CYS A 247 29.22 8.85 -1.28
CA CYS A 247 29.00 10.26 -0.95
C CYS A 247 27.90 10.40 0.11
N PRO A 248 27.93 11.49 0.90
CA PRO A 248 26.79 11.85 1.73
C PRO A 248 25.55 12.11 0.85
N ALA A 249 24.37 11.66 1.28
CA ALA A 249 23.13 11.78 0.50
C ALA A 249 22.83 13.24 0.11
N SER A 250 23.09 14.19 1.03
CA SER A 250 22.92 15.63 0.83
C SER A 250 23.96 16.28 -0.09
N GLN A 251 25.12 15.66 -0.30
CA GLN A 251 26.23 16.22 -1.10
C GLN A 251 26.39 15.55 -2.46
N ARG A 252 25.53 14.59 -2.80
CA ARG A 252 25.63 13.77 -4.03
C ARG A 252 25.94 14.60 -5.28
N THR A 253 25.09 15.58 -5.58
CA THR A 253 25.23 16.41 -6.79
C THR A 253 26.52 17.21 -6.78
N ARG A 254 26.91 17.74 -5.61
CA ARG A 254 28.16 18.50 -5.47
C ARG A 254 29.38 17.61 -5.71
N THR A 255 29.41 16.43 -5.08
CA THR A 255 30.50 15.45 -5.25
C THR A 255 30.58 14.97 -6.70
N GLU A 256 29.45 14.66 -7.33
CA GLU A 256 29.37 14.27 -8.73
C GLU A 256 29.94 15.36 -9.66
N GLN A 257 29.53 16.61 -9.49
CA GLN A 257 30.05 17.72 -10.30
C GLN A 257 31.55 17.95 -10.07
N GLU A 258 32.01 17.82 -8.83
CA GLU A 258 33.44 17.92 -8.51
C GLU A 258 34.27 16.82 -9.17
N LEU A 259 33.79 15.57 -9.14
CA LEU A 259 34.41 14.43 -9.82
C LEU A 259 34.50 14.67 -11.33
N VAL A 260 33.41 15.06 -11.96
CA VAL A 260 33.36 15.33 -13.41
C VAL A 260 34.30 16.48 -13.78
N SER A 261 34.27 17.59 -13.03
CA SER A 261 35.10 18.75 -13.28
C SER A 261 36.60 18.43 -13.17
N LYS A 262 37.01 17.75 -12.08
CA LYS A 262 38.41 17.34 -11.88
C LYS A 262 38.88 16.31 -12.91
N TYR A 263 38.01 15.37 -13.30
CA TYR A 263 38.31 14.41 -14.36
C TYR A 263 38.56 15.12 -15.70
N LEU A 264 37.68 16.05 -16.09
CA LEU A 264 37.85 16.81 -17.33
C LEU A 264 39.13 17.66 -17.33
N ALA A 265 39.50 18.25 -16.19
CA ALA A 265 40.75 18.97 -16.04
C ALA A 265 41.97 18.02 -16.19
N GLY A 266 41.94 16.84 -15.57
CA GLY A 266 43.00 15.84 -15.69
C GLY A 266 43.17 15.32 -17.13
N MET A 267 42.06 15.08 -17.83
CA MET A 267 42.09 14.67 -19.24
C MET A 267 42.69 15.74 -20.15
N ARG A 268 42.40 17.03 -19.91
CA ARG A 268 43.01 18.15 -20.67
C ARG A 268 44.52 18.24 -20.42
N ALA A 269 44.98 17.98 -19.20
CA ALA A 269 46.41 18.00 -18.88
C ALA A 269 47.16 16.81 -19.49
N ALA A 270 46.52 15.65 -19.62
CA ALA A 270 47.11 14.45 -20.20
C ALA A 270 47.14 14.47 -21.74
N ASN A 271 46.30 15.28 -22.38
CA ASN A 271 46.24 15.45 -23.82
C ASN A 271 46.21 16.95 -24.19
N PRO A 272 47.31 17.69 -23.94
CA PRO A 272 47.42 19.08 -24.37
C PRO A 272 47.37 19.11 -25.89
N ALA A 273 46.45 19.89 -26.45
CA ALA A 273 46.28 20.06 -27.89
C ALA A 273 47.59 20.52 -28.57
#